data_AF-A0A937K1J8-F1
#
_entry.id   AF-A0A937K1J8-F1
#
_cell.length_a   1.000
_cell.length_b   1.000
_cell.length_c   1.000
_cell.angle_alpha   90.00
_cell.angle_beta   90.00
_cell.angle_gamma   90.00
#
_symmetry.space_group_name_H-M   'P 1'
#
loop_
_entity.id
_entity.type
_entity.pdbx_description
1 polymer ?
#
loop_
_entity_poly.entity_id
_entity_poly.type
_entity_poly.pdbx_seq_one_letter_code
_entity_poly.pdbx_strand_id
1 'polypeptide(L)'
;MARIVLGIRNVRASSYSIDDVPFIKDNIDAFNRPYNGLDFYNRKGEKRNKIEKRVSYFHLSYIPVFPVGSAWTLRKEDGNIYDLGGAKYEIEKNLGKTRAPWYTFLLPLLAITIGAIFLIHEYTSSYIKHLSYIESVENKQAQLLHQLDSLPTPYFMVLKTLQYKKNYQRVDSIKNNVYYISQLPSHVNDLALGDQEYAVIKAFNKYELQHNQYSKDSVASYIFSVADIDSRIRKPLELERLIAGEQYNKPLINFNFHVRGLTIKNIGKPVTLLELENKDDHDNQWSVESNTFMDTGQSIRATFIPGDEKETLTHLVLSFFDNEKVYTYEVKATYYQQRGMNFFGQNSVKLL
;
A
#
# COMPACT_ATOMS: atom_id res chain seq x y z
N MET A 1 35.86 0.13 11.96
CA MET A 1 34.79 1.12 12.22
C MET A 1 35.43 2.48 12.47
N ALA A 2 35.11 3.49 11.66
CA ALA A 2 35.60 4.85 11.91
C ALA A 2 34.78 5.47 13.06
N ARG A 3 35.45 5.95 14.12
CA ARG A 3 34.79 6.68 15.21
C ARG A 3 34.62 8.13 14.79
N ILE A 4 33.39 8.64 14.84
CA ILE A 4 33.10 10.07 14.69
C ILE A 4 33.56 10.77 15.97
N VAL A 5 34.49 11.71 15.84
CA VAL A 5 35.01 12.48 16.99
C VAL A 5 34.45 13.89 16.92
N LEU A 6 33.73 14.32 17.96
CA LEU A 6 33.25 15.69 18.11
C LEU A 6 34.20 16.45 19.04
N GLY A 7 34.52 17.69 18.70
CA GLY A 7 35.36 18.52 19.58
C GLY A 7 35.57 19.94 19.08
N ILE A 8 36.11 20.78 19.97
CA ILE A 8 36.50 22.15 19.65
C ILE A 8 38.01 22.18 19.43
N ARG A 9 38.45 22.77 18.32
CA ARG A 9 39.88 22.91 18.01
C ARG A 9 40.18 24.33 17.53
N ASN A 10 41.39 24.79 17.79
CA ASN A 10 41.80 26.15 17.50
C ASN A 10 42.67 26.17 16.25
N VAL A 11 42.40 27.12 15.36
CA VAL A 11 43.17 27.35 14.15
C VAL A 11 43.65 28.79 14.15
N ARG A 12 44.90 29.03 13.75
CA ARG A 12 45.43 30.38 13.53
C ARG A 12 44.70 31.01 12.35
N ALA A 13 43.95 32.08 12.60
CA ALA A 13 43.18 32.79 11.58
C ALA A 13 43.97 33.96 10.98
N SER A 14 44.67 34.73 11.81
CA SER A 14 45.53 35.83 11.38
C SER A 14 46.72 36.01 12.31
N SER A 15 47.76 36.67 11.81
CA SER A 15 48.98 37.00 12.56
C SER A 15 49.35 38.44 12.26
N TYR A 16 49.75 39.17 13.30
CA TYR A 16 50.11 40.57 13.25
C TYR A 16 51.53 40.77 13.82
N SER A 17 52.19 41.85 13.41
CA SER A 17 53.45 42.23 14.03
C SER A 17 53.18 42.66 15.47
N ILE A 18 54.14 42.41 16.36
CA ILE A 18 54.04 42.92 17.72
C ILE A 18 54.11 44.46 17.76
N ASP A 19 54.76 45.07 16.76
CA ASP A 19 54.85 46.51 16.60
C ASP A 19 53.49 47.17 16.33
N ASP A 20 52.51 46.40 15.86
CA ASP A 20 51.16 46.91 15.56
C ASP A 20 50.34 47.20 16.84
N VAL A 21 50.81 46.73 18.00
CA VAL A 21 50.16 46.96 19.30
C VAL A 21 51.22 47.31 20.36
N PRO A 22 51.61 48.60 20.47
CA PRO A 22 52.70 49.05 21.34
C PRO A 22 52.56 48.60 22.81
N PHE A 23 51.34 48.60 23.35
CA PHE A 23 51.06 48.12 24.70
C PHE A 23 51.55 46.68 24.93
N ILE A 24 51.36 45.78 23.96
CA ILE A 24 51.80 44.40 24.08
C ILE A 24 53.31 44.31 23.95
N LYS A 25 53.92 45.09 23.04
CA LYS A 25 55.37 45.16 22.85
C LYS A 25 56.10 45.58 24.13
N ASP A 26 55.59 46.59 24.82
CA ASP A 26 56.20 47.12 26.04
C ASP A 26 55.98 46.21 27.26
N ASN A 27 55.04 45.25 27.19
CA ASN A 27 54.64 44.39 28.30
C ASN A 27 54.71 42.89 27.98
N ILE A 28 55.57 42.46 27.04
CA ILE A 28 55.70 41.06 26.61
C ILE A 28 55.87 40.10 27.79
N ASP A 29 56.70 40.47 28.75
CA ASP A 29 57.07 39.64 29.89
C ASP A 29 55.93 39.48 30.91
N ALA A 30 54.89 40.34 30.86
CA ALA A 30 53.72 40.20 31.72
C ALA A 30 52.77 39.07 31.25
N PHE A 31 52.84 38.67 29.98
CA PHE A 31 51.95 37.65 29.40
C PHE A 31 52.58 36.26 29.41
N ASN A 32 52.57 35.60 30.58
CA ASN A 32 53.13 34.25 30.78
C ASN A 32 52.09 33.15 30.99
N ARG A 33 50.78 33.46 30.86
CA ARG A 33 49.73 32.46 30.97
C ARG A 33 49.72 31.57 29.71
N PRO A 34 49.99 30.26 29.80
CA PRO A 34 50.01 29.40 28.62
C PRO A 34 48.61 29.30 28.02
N TYR A 35 48.55 29.33 26.69
CA TYR A 35 47.30 29.11 25.97
C TYR A 35 46.96 27.63 25.97
N ASN A 36 45.81 27.26 26.54
CA ASN A 36 45.36 25.89 26.72
C ASN A 36 44.46 25.36 25.59
N GLY A 37 44.34 26.11 24.49
CA GLY A 37 43.54 25.68 23.35
C GLY A 37 44.20 24.52 22.60
N LEU A 38 43.40 23.50 22.25
CA LEU A 38 43.85 22.36 21.46
C LEU A 38 44.21 22.82 20.03
N ASP A 39 45.51 22.89 19.71
CA ASP A 39 46.05 23.36 18.42
C ASP A 39 46.84 22.24 17.72
N PHE A 40 46.28 21.68 16.66
CA PHE A 40 46.96 20.67 15.83
C PHE A 40 47.88 21.27 14.77
N TYR A 41 47.77 22.58 14.52
CA TYR A 41 48.53 23.28 13.47
C TYR A 41 49.63 24.18 14.05
N ASN A 42 50.02 23.95 15.32
CA ASN A 42 51.15 24.63 15.91
C ASN A 42 52.44 24.18 15.22
N ARG A 43 52.88 24.93 14.21
CA ARG A 43 54.21 24.74 13.62
C ARG A 43 55.26 25.14 14.64
N LYS A 44 55.77 24.16 15.41
CA LYS A 44 56.93 24.34 16.29
C LYS A 44 58.12 24.78 15.42
N GLY A 45 58.52 26.05 15.52
CA GLY A 45 59.65 26.59 14.75
C GLY A 45 59.57 28.07 14.37
N GLU A 46 58.40 28.71 14.44
CA GLU A 46 58.30 30.17 14.25
C GLU A 46 58.82 30.92 15.50
N LYS A 47 60.11 31.30 15.50
CA LYS A 47 60.78 32.03 16.60
C LYS A 47 60.73 33.55 16.42
N ARG A 48 59.53 34.14 16.48
CA ARG A 48 59.36 35.60 16.49
C ARG A 48 58.16 35.99 17.35
N ASN A 49 58.30 37.09 18.08
CA ASN A 49 57.20 37.68 18.83
C ASN A 49 56.11 38.17 17.87
N LYS A 50 54.92 37.55 17.94
CA LYS A 50 53.78 37.87 17.07
C LYS A 50 52.46 37.77 17.83
N ILE A 51 51.53 38.64 17.49
CA ILE A 51 50.15 38.55 17.98
C ILE A 51 49.37 37.68 17.01
N GLU A 52 48.85 36.56 17.47
CA GLU A 52 48.06 35.62 16.68
C GLU A 52 46.59 35.69 17.10
N LYS A 53 45.70 35.86 16.13
CA LYS A 53 44.28 35.61 16.32
C LYS A 53 43.98 34.16 16.03
N ARG A 54 43.40 33.47 17.01
CA ARG A 54 43.01 32.06 16.91
C ARG A 54 41.50 31.95 16.95
N VAL A 55 40.94 31.13 16.07
CA VAL A 55 39.50 30.86 16.01
C VAL A 55 39.27 29.41 16.40
N SER A 56 38.41 29.22 17.40
CA SER A 56 37.94 27.92 17.84
C SER A 56 36.82 27.49 16.91
N TYR A 57 36.95 26.32 16.26
CA TYR A 57 35.90 25.73 15.45
C TYR A 57 35.36 24.47 16.11
N PHE A 58 34.06 24.26 16.01
CA PHE A 58 33.45 22.95 16.22
C PHE A 58 33.85 22.06 15.04
N HIS A 59 34.35 20.87 15.33
CA HIS A 59 34.79 19.92 14.30
C HIS A 59 33.97 18.63 14.36
N LEU A 60 33.69 18.11 13.17
CA LEU A 60 33.30 16.72 12.96
C LEU A 60 34.52 15.97 12.44
N SER A 61 35.12 15.15 13.29
CA SER A 61 36.40 14.49 13.06
C SER A 61 37.54 15.49 12.81
N TYR A 62 37.92 15.74 11.56
CA TYR A 62 38.97 16.71 11.18
C TYR A 62 38.43 17.89 10.37
N ILE A 63 37.13 17.92 10.07
CA ILE A 63 36.50 18.95 9.24
C ILE A 63 35.96 20.06 10.17
N PRO A 64 36.43 21.31 10.05
CA PRO A 64 35.85 22.44 10.78
C PRO A 64 34.46 22.73 10.22
N VAL A 65 33.45 22.73 11.09
CA VAL A 65 32.04 22.93 10.68
C VAL A 65 31.64 24.39 10.84
N PHE A 66 31.83 24.98 12.02
CA PHE A 66 31.52 26.40 12.27
C PHE A 66 32.36 26.96 13.43
N PRO A 67 32.68 28.27 13.44
CA PRO A 67 33.42 28.91 14.51
C PRO A 67 32.56 29.02 15.77
N VAL A 68 33.15 28.68 16.91
CA VAL A 68 32.53 28.74 18.25
C VAL A 68 33.08 29.93 19.05
N GLY A 69 34.30 30.37 18.76
CA GLY A 69 34.92 31.48 19.48
C GLY A 69 36.22 31.95 18.84
N SER A 70 36.80 32.99 19.41
CA SER A 70 38.15 33.42 19.05
C SER A 70 38.91 33.92 20.26
N ALA A 71 40.22 33.67 20.28
CA ALA A 71 41.15 34.12 21.30
C ALA A 71 42.31 34.90 20.66
N TRP A 72 42.79 35.91 21.37
CA TRP A 72 44.03 36.60 21.04
C TRP A 72 45.16 35.94 21.81
N THR A 73 46.27 35.69 21.13
CA THR A 73 47.40 34.98 21.72
C THR A 73 48.72 35.63 21.32
N LEU A 74 49.73 35.50 22.17
CA LEU A 74 51.09 35.94 21.92
C LEU A 74 51.94 34.71 21.65
N ARG A 75 52.55 34.62 20.46
CA ARG A 75 53.65 33.70 20.22
C ARG A 75 54.94 34.38 20.62
N LYS A 76 55.70 33.80 21.55
CA LYS A 76 57.02 34.32 21.93
C LYS A 76 58.14 33.63 21.15
N GLU A 77 59.36 34.14 21.27
CA GLU A 77 60.56 33.58 20.63
C GLU A 77 60.88 32.13 21.06
N ASP A 78 60.43 31.74 22.25
CA ASP A 78 60.48 30.35 22.74
C ASP A 78 59.60 29.39 21.93
N GLY A 79 58.76 29.92 21.03
CA GLY A 79 57.83 29.18 20.18
C GLY A 79 56.53 28.79 20.89
N ASN A 80 56.37 29.12 22.18
CA ASN A 80 55.17 28.85 22.95
C ASN A 80 54.11 29.94 22.72
N ILE A 81 52.86 29.58 23.00
CA ILE A 81 51.70 30.44 22.78
C ILE A 81 51.10 30.79 24.15
N TYR A 82 50.90 32.08 24.37
CA TYR A 82 50.39 32.64 25.61
C TYR A 82 49.06 33.33 25.36
N ASP A 83 48.16 33.26 26.34
CA ASP A 83 46.83 33.87 26.27
C ASP A 83 46.91 35.39 26.51
N LEU A 84 46.33 36.19 25.60
CA LEU A 84 46.22 37.65 25.71
C LEU A 84 44.80 38.10 26.09
N GLY A 85 43.95 37.22 26.64
CA GLY A 85 42.56 37.54 27.00
C GLY A 85 42.39 38.82 27.81
N GLY A 86 43.32 39.12 28.73
CA GLY A 86 43.30 40.35 29.54
C GLY A 86 43.62 41.64 28.78
N ALA A 87 44.27 41.55 27.62
CA ALA A 87 44.63 42.70 26.78
C ALA A 87 43.76 42.82 25.51
N LYS A 88 42.68 42.04 25.43
CA LYS A 88 41.79 41.97 24.25
C LYS A 88 41.32 43.35 23.79
N TYR A 89 40.93 44.23 24.71
CA TYR A 89 40.41 45.56 24.37
C TYR A 89 41.45 46.42 23.65
N GLU A 90 42.68 46.46 24.17
CA GLU A 90 43.78 47.22 23.55
C GLU A 90 44.17 46.65 22.19
N ILE A 91 44.14 45.32 22.04
CA ILE A 91 44.40 44.67 20.75
C ILE A 91 43.29 45.01 19.74
N GLU A 92 42.02 44.89 20.12
CA GLU A 92 40.89 45.20 19.22
C GLU A 92 40.76 46.69 18.90
N LYS A 93 41.26 47.57 19.76
CA LYS A 93 41.32 49.02 19.50
C LYS A 93 42.33 49.35 18.39
N ASN A 94 43.49 48.68 18.37
CA ASN A 94 44.54 48.92 17.38
C ASN A 94 44.33 48.13 16.08
N LEU A 95 43.87 46.87 16.17
CA LEU A 95 43.73 45.97 15.02
C LEU A 95 42.29 45.83 14.51
N GLY A 96 41.32 46.41 15.20
CA GLY A 96 39.90 46.34 14.87
C GLY A 96 39.18 45.10 15.43
N LYS A 97 37.87 45.25 15.64
CA LYS A 97 36.98 44.13 16.02
C LYS A 97 36.76 43.22 14.82
N THR A 98 37.15 41.95 14.92
CA THR A 98 36.75 40.96 13.91
C THR A 98 35.49 40.23 14.37
N ARG A 99 34.42 40.34 13.58
CA ARG A 99 33.21 39.52 13.75
C ARG A 99 33.37 38.22 12.96
N ALA A 100 32.75 37.13 13.44
CA ALA A 100 32.59 35.95 12.61
C ALA A 100 31.71 36.32 11.40
N PRO A 101 32.11 35.99 10.17
CA PRO A 101 31.27 36.25 9.01
C PRO A 101 29.95 35.48 9.11
N TRP A 102 28.83 36.10 8.77
CA TRP A 102 27.49 35.51 8.90
C TRP A 102 27.36 34.17 8.13
N TYR A 103 28.08 34.02 7.02
CA TYR A 103 28.07 32.81 6.20
C TYR A 103 28.63 31.58 6.93
N THR A 104 29.35 31.75 8.03
CA THR A 104 29.87 30.64 8.83
C THR A 104 28.77 29.82 9.53
N PHE A 105 27.55 30.36 9.60
CA PHE A 105 26.37 29.67 10.12
C PHE A 105 25.45 29.11 9.02
N LEU A 106 25.77 29.31 7.73
CA LEU A 106 24.93 28.83 6.64
C LEU A 106 24.80 27.32 6.62
N LEU A 107 25.89 26.58 6.82
CA LEU A 107 25.87 25.11 6.80
C LEU A 107 24.99 24.51 7.91
N PRO A 108 25.14 24.87 9.21
CA PRO A 108 24.24 24.35 10.24
C PRO A 108 22.80 24.82 10.05
N LEU A 109 22.57 26.06 9.60
CA LEU A 109 21.24 26.56 9.31
C LEU A 109 20.57 25.77 8.16
N LEU A 110 21.31 25.50 7.09
CA LEU A 110 20.86 24.68 5.98
C LEU A 110 20.54 23.24 6.43
N ALA A 111 21.39 22.64 7.26
CA ALA A 111 21.16 21.30 7.80
C ALA A 111 19.86 21.23 8.64
N ILE A 112 19.64 22.21 9.51
CA ILE A 112 18.40 22.32 10.29
C ILE A 112 17.19 22.52 9.37
N THR A 113 17.32 23.36 8.35
CA THR A 113 16.25 23.65 7.39
C THR A 113 15.86 22.40 6.59
N ILE A 114 16.85 21.65 6.09
CA ILE A 114 16.63 20.38 5.38
C ILE A 114 15.94 19.37 6.31
N GLY A 115 16.41 19.24 7.56
CA GLY A 115 15.79 18.35 8.54
C GLY A 115 14.33 18.73 8.84
N ALA A 116 14.04 20.02 9.00
CA ALA A 116 12.68 20.50 9.21
C ALA A 116 11.77 20.23 8.01
N ILE A 117 12.23 20.51 6.79
CA ILE A 117 11.48 20.23 5.55
C ILE A 117 11.19 18.73 5.43
N PHE A 118 12.18 17.88 5.72
CA PHE A 118 12.01 16.43 5.69
C PHE A 118 10.94 15.95 6.68
N LEU A 119 10.97 16.42 7.93
CA LEU A 119 9.97 16.06 8.95
C LEU A 119 8.56 16.52 8.58
N ILE A 120 8.43 17.75 8.04
CA ILE A 120 7.14 18.27 7.55
C ILE A 120 6.64 17.42 6.37
N HIS A 121 7.53 17.04 5.45
CA HIS A 121 7.18 16.19 4.31
C HIS A 121 6.68 14.81 4.75
N GLU A 122 7.38 14.14 5.68
CA GLU A 122 6.96 12.84 6.19
C GLU A 122 5.60 12.92 6.90
N TYR A 123 5.43 13.92 7.77
CA TYR A 123 4.16 14.13 8.48
C TYR A 123 3.00 14.39 7.52
N THR A 124 3.18 15.31 6.55
CA THR A 124 2.13 15.64 5.57
C THR A 124 1.82 14.47 4.64
N SER A 125 2.82 13.74 4.18
CA SER A 125 2.64 12.54 3.34
C SER A 125 1.85 11.46 4.08
N SER A 126 2.17 11.20 5.34
CA SER A 126 1.45 10.23 6.18
C SER A 126 0.00 10.66 6.44
N TYR A 127 -0.21 11.94 6.73
CA TYR A 127 -1.55 12.50 6.92
C TYR A 127 -2.42 12.42 5.66
N ILE A 128 -1.87 12.76 4.48
CA ILE A 128 -2.59 12.67 3.20
C ILE A 128 -2.95 11.21 2.89
N LYS A 129 -2.03 10.25 3.12
CA LYS A 129 -2.30 8.82 2.95
C LYS A 129 -3.41 8.33 3.88
N HIS A 130 -3.44 8.82 5.12
CA HIS A 130 -4.50 8.49 6.07
C HIS A 130 -5.85 9.03 5.62
N LEU A 131 -5.91 10.28 5.14
CA LEU A 131 -7.14 10.86 4.60
C LEU A 131 -7.66 10.11 3.37
N SER A 132 -6.78 9.79 2.41
CA SER A 132 -7.19 9.05 1.22
C SER A 132 -7.60 7.62 1.54
N TYR A 133 -7.01 7.00 2.57
CA TYR A 133 -7.47 5.71 3.08
C TYR A 133 -8.90 5.81 3.64
N ILE A 134 -9.18 6.79 4.51
CA ILE A 134 -10.53 7.02 5.06
C ILE A 134 -11.55 7.21 3.93
N GLU A 135 -11.25 8.11 2.98
CA GLU A 135 -12.13 8.37 1.83
C GLU A 135 -12.37 7.11 0.99
N SER A 136 -11.33 6.29 0.79
CA SER A 136 -11.47 5.02 0.07
C SER A 136 -12.37 4.01 0.80
N VAL A 137 -12.32 4.00 2.14
CA VAL A 137 -13.16 3.13 2.98
C VAL A 137 -14.60 3.61 2.93
N GLU A 138 -14.84 4.91 3.08
CA GLU A 138 -16.18 5.52 2.97
C GLU A 138 -16.81 5.24 1.60
N ASN A 139 -16.06 5.44 0.52
CA ASN A 139 -16.52 5.14 -0.84
C ASN A 139 -16.86 3.66 -1.03
N LYS A 140 -16.04 2.74 -0.50
CA LYS A 140 -16.32 1.30 -0.54
C LYS A 140 -17.57 0.93 0.27
N GLN A 141 -17.75 1.54 1.44
CA GLN A 141 -18.95 1.35 2.26
C GLN A 141 -20.20 1.84 1.53
N ALA A 142 -20.16 3.04 0.92
CA ALA A 142 -21.26 3.58 0.15
C ALA A 142 -21.62 2.69 -1.05
N GLN A 143 -20.60 2.21 -1.80
CA GLN A 143 -20.80 1.29 -2.92
C GLN A 143 -21.41 -0.05 -2.48
N LEU A 144 -20.93 -0.62 -1.37
CA LEU A 144 -21.52 -1.83 -0.80
C LEU A 144 -22.98 -1.62 -0.42
N LEU A 145 -23.29 -0.55 0.31
CA LEU A 145 -24.66 -0.26 0.72
C LEU A 145 -25.58 -0.11 -0.49
N HIS A 146 -25.11 0.57 -1.53
CA HIS A 146 -25.84 0.66 -2.81
C HIS A 146 -26.07 -0.72 -3.43
N GLN A 147 -25.07 -1.60 -3.46
CA GLN A 147 -25.22 -2.97 -3.95
C GLN A 147 -26.23 -3.78 -3.12
N LEU A 148 -26.18 -3.67 -1.79
CA LEU A 148 -27.09 -4.35 -0.87
C LEU A 148 -28.55 -3.89 -1.02
N ASP A 149 -28.77 -2.60 -1.29
CA ASP A 149 -30.10 -2.02 -1.50
C ASP A 149 -30.68 -2.34 -2.89
N SER A 150 -29.80 -2.57 -3.88
CA SER A 150 -30.23 -2.83 -5.26
C SER A 150 -30.83 -4.23 -5.48
N LEU A 151 -30.62 -5.16 -4.53
CA LEU A 151 -31.05 -6.53 -4.66
C LEU A 151 -32.41 -6.78 -3.98
N PRO A 152 -33.35 -7.48 -4.64
CA PRO A 152 -34.59 -7.88 -4.00
C PRO A 152 -34.31 -8.94 -2.93
N THR A 153 -34.91 -8.78 -1.75
CA THR A 153 -34.86 -9.77 -0.69
C THR A 153 -35.83 -10.94 -0.96
N PRO A 154 -35.50 -12.19 -0.58
CA PRO A 154 -34.27 -12.57 0.12
C PRO A 154 -33.07 -12.71 -0.82
N TYR A 155 -31.87 -12.44 -0.31
CA TYR A 155 -30.62 -12.70 -1.01
C TYR A 155 -29.54 -13.22 -0.05
N PHE A 156 -28.49 -13.82 -0.59
CA PHE A 156 -27.37 -14.36 0.18
C PHE A 156 -26.15 -13.47 0.07
N MET A 157 -25.49 -13.22 1.19
CA MET A 157 -24.16 -12.63 1.28
C MET A 157 -23.15 -13.74 1.52
N VAL A 158 -22.13 -13.80 0.68
CA VAL A 158 -20.98 -14.69 0.88
C VAL A 158 -19.83 -13.84 1.38
N LEU A 159 -19.46 -14.06 2.64
CA LEU A 159 -18.40 -13.33 3.32
C LEU A 159 -17.17 -14.22 3.41
N LYS A 160 -16.03 -13.71 2.98
CA LYS A 160 -14.75 -14.40 3.07
C LYS A 160 -14.06 -14.03 4.38
N THR A 161 -13.53 -15.04 5.06
CA THR A 161 -12.65 -14.88 6.21
C THR A 161 -11.17 -14.99 5.79
N LEU A 162 -10.22 -14.55 6.63
CA LEU A 162 -8.78 -14.71 6.31
C LEU A 162 -8.32 -16.17 6.16
N GLN A 163 -9.07 -17.13 6.71
CA GLN A 163 -8.78 -18.56 6.53
C GLN A 163 -9.33 -19.11 5.21
N TYR A 164 -9.79 -18.24 4.31
CA TYR A 164 -10.48 -18.59 3.06
C TYR A 164 -11.78 -19.38 3.27
N LYS A 165 -12.25 -19.52 4.52
CA LYS A 165 -13.58 -20.05 4.81
C LYS A 165 -14.62 -19.03 4.37
N LYS A 166 -15.65 -19.53 3.67
CA LYS A 166 -16.85 -18.77 3.29
C LYS A 166 -17.86 -18.82 4.42
N ASN A 167 -18.40 -17.68 4.80
CA ASN A 167 -19.51 -17.54 5.72
C ASN A 167 -20.74 -17.05 4.95
N TYR A 168 -21.79 -17.85 4.95
CA TYR A 168 -23.02 -17.56 4.22
C TYR A 168 -24.03 -16.94 5.16
N GLN A 169 -24.63 -15.84 4.74
CA GLN A 169 -25.70 -15.17 5.46
C GLN A 169 -26.84 -14.87 4.51
N ARG A 170 -28.08 -14.98 4.97
CA ARG A 170 -29.26 -14.64 4.17
C ARG A 170 -29.88 -13.37 4.69
N VAL A 171 -29.98 -12.35 3.84
CA VAL A 171 -30.77 -11.16 4.15
C VAL A 171 -32.22 -11.50 3.82
N ASP A 172 -33.05 -11.64 4.85
CA ASP A 172 -34.44 -12.05 4.70
C ASP A 172 -35.35 -10.88 4.29
N SER A 173 -35.12 -9.71 4.88
CA SER A 173 -35.85 -8.49 4.57
C SER A 173 -35.07 -7.25 5.01
N ILE A 174 -35.42 -6.11 4.42
CA ILE A 174 -34.91 -4.78 4.81
C ILE A 174 -36.14 -3.93 5.14
N LYS A 175 -36.25 -3.45 6.39
CA LYS A 175 -37.35 -2.57 6.83
C LYS A 175 -36.79 -1.42 7.64
N ASN A 176 -37.18 -0.19 7.33
CA ASN A 176 -36.77 1.02 8.06
C ASN A 176 -35.23 1.10 8.28
N ASN A 177 -34.44 0.84 7.24
CA ASN A 177 -32.96 0.78 7.30
C ASN A 177 -32.39 -0.27 8.28
N VAL A 178 -33.16 -1.30 8.62
CA VAL A 178 -32.72 -2.45 9.40
C VAL A 178 -32.71 -3.69 8.52
N TYR A 179 -31.56 -4.36 8.48
CA TYR A 179 -31.36 -5.63 7.80
C TYR A 179 -31.66 -6.77 8.77
N TYR A 180 -32.58 -7.64 8.37
CA TYR A 180 -32.89 -8.89 9.08
C TYR A 180 -32.07 -9.99 8.42
N ILE A 181 -31.05 -10.47 9.14
CA ILE A 181 -30.03 -11.38 8.61
C ILE A 181 -30.13 -12.71 9.34
N SER A 182 -30.41 -13.77 8.58
CA SER A 182 -30.32 -15.15 9.03
C SER A 182 -28.95 -15.74 8.80
N GLN A 183 -28.51 -16.58 9.73
CA GLN A 183 -27.27 -17.35 9.66
C GLN A 183 -27.55 -18.81 10.02
N LEU A 184 -26.76 -19.72 9.44
CA LEU A 184 -26.78 -21.11 9.87
C LEU A 184 -26.16 -21.24 11.28
N PRO A 185 -26.64 -22.17 12.10
CA PRO A 185 -25.99 -22.48 13.38
C PRO A 185 -24.50 -22.80 13.18
N SER A 186 -23.64 -22.41 14.11
CA SER A 186 -22.19 -22.62 14.01
C SER A 186 -21.78 -24.07 13.70
N HIS A 187 -22.48 -25.05 14.27
CA HIS A 187 -22.24 -26.48 14.03
C HIS A 187 -22.61 -26.95 12.61
N VAL A 188 -23.43 -26.20 11.88
CA VAL A 188 -23.78 -26.45 10.46
C VAL A 188 -22.94 -25.56 9.54
N ASN A 189 -22.48 -24.39 10.02
CA ASN A 189 -21.70 -23.43 9.24
C ASN A 189 -20.22 -23.85 9.03
N ASP A 190 -19.80 -24.97 9.63
CA ASP A 190 -18.49 -25.60 9.40
C ASP A 190 -18.47 -26.54 8.17
N LEU A 191 -19.40 -26.36 7.23
CA LEU A 191 -19.33 -26.99 5.91
C LEU A 191 -17.94 -26.73 5.31
N ALA A 192 -17.23 -27.81 4.99
CA ALA A 192 -15.82 -27.81 4.70
C ALA A 192 -15.52 -27.00 3.42
N LEU A 193 -14.28 -26.51 3.30
CA LEU A 193 -13.75 -25.95 2.06
C LEU A 193 -13.93 -26.96 0.91
N GLY A 194 -14.98 -26.79 0.11
CA GLY A 194 -15.36 -27.73 -0.97
C GLY A 194 -16.84 -28.05 -1.03
N ASP A 195 -17.62 -27.74 0.00
CA ASP A 195 -19.07 -27.94 -0.03
C ASP A 195 -19.73 -27.01 -1.05
N GLN A 196 -20.64 -27.61 -1.80
CA GLN A 196 -21.37 -26.97 -2.89
C GLN A 196 -22.21 -25.81 -2.37
N GLU A 197 -22.13 -24.65 -3.01
CA GLU A 197 -22.77 -23.41 -2.50
C GLU A 197 -24.29 -23.60 -2.36
N TYR A 198 -24.87 -24.40 -3.26
CA TYR A 198 -26.25 -24.83 -3.19
C TYR A 198 -26.58 -25.67 -1.96
N ALA A 199 -25.67 -26.54 -1.50
CA ALA A 199 -25.89 -27.36 -0.32
C ALA A 199 -26.06 -26.48 0.93
N VAL A 200 -25.25 -25.42 1.05
CA VAL A 200 -25.36 -24.43 2.12
C VAL A 200 -26.73 -23.75 2.07
N ILE A 201 -27.19 -23.36 0.89
CA ILE A 201 -28.47 -22.66 0.73
C ILE A 201 -29.66 -23.56 0.98
N LYS A 202 -29.57 -24.84 0.58
CA LYS A 202 -30.58 -25.84 0.94
C LYS A 202 -30.61 -26.04 2.46
N ALA A 203 -29.47 -25.95 3.14
CA ALA A 203 -29.40 -26.00 4.59
C ALA A 203 -30.18 -24.82 5.23
N PHE A 204 -30.16 -23.62 4.63
CA PHE A 204 -30.96 -22.48 5.11
C PHE A 204 -32.48 -22.72 5.08
N ASN A 205 -32.96 -23.68 4.28
CA ASN A 205 -34.37 -24.06 4.24
C ASN A 205 -34.70 -25.27 5.13
N LYS A 206 -33.68 -26.00 5.59
CA LYS A 206 -33.81 -27.25 6.35
C LYS A 206 -33.66 -27.04 7.86
N TYR A 207 -32.73 -26.18 8.26
CA TYR A 207 -32.36 -26.00 9.66
C TYR A 207 -33.00 -24.75 10.27
N GLU A 208 -33.13 -24.75 11.59
CA GLU A 208 -33.49 -23.56 12.36
C GLU A 208 -32.36 -22.53 12.27
N LEU A 209 -32.73 -21.29 11.97
CA LEU A 209 -31.78 -20.22 11.66
C LEU A 209 -31.56 -19.32 12.87
N GLN A 210 -30.35 -18.76 12.96
CA GLN A 210 -30.05 -17.69 13.90
C GLN A 210 -30.38 -16.35 13.24
N HIS A 211 -31.30 -15.59 13.85
CA HIS A 211 -31.75 -14.31 13.32
C HIS A 211 -31.07 -13.16 14.06
N ASN A 212 -30.41 -12.30 13.30
CA ASN A 212 -29.78 -11.09 13.79
C ASN A 212 -30.36 -9.86 13.07
N GLN A 213 -30.31 -8.72 13.75
CA GLN A 213 -30.77 -7.44 13.20
C GLN A 213 -29.63 -6.44 13.26
N TYR A 214 -29.42 -5.74 12.15
CA TYR A 214 -28.37 -4.73 12.03
C TYR A 214 -28.95 -3.49 11.38
N SER A 215 -28.64 -2.31 11.94
CA SER A 215 -28.87 -1.06 11.21
C SER A 215 -27.99 -1.04 9.96
N LYS A 216 -28.40 -0.30 8.93
CA LYS A 216 -27.63 -0.13 7.68
C LYS A 216 -26.17 0.23 7.92
N ASP A 217 -25.92 1.20 8.80
CA ASP A 217 -24.56 1.63 9.15
C ASP A 217 -23.77 0.52 9.89
N SER A 218 -24.47 -0.27 10.71
CA SER A 218 -23.87 -1.41 11.40
C SER A 218 -23.56 -2.56 10.46
N VAL A 219 -24.33 -2.79 9.39
CA VAL A 219 -24.04 -3.83 8.37
C VAL A 219 -22.76 -3.50 7.61
N ALA A 220 -22.59 -2.24 7.19
CA ALA A 220 -21.37 -1.81 6.54
C ALA A 220 -20.15 -2.01 7.46
N SER A 221 -20.29 -1.66 8.74
CA SER A 221 -19.26 -1.87 9.76
C SER A 221 -19.02 -3.35 10.08
N TYR A 222 -20.06 -4.18 10.03
CA TYR A 222 -19.98 -5.63 10.24
C TYR A 222 -19.22 -6.32 9.11
N ILE A 223 -19.50 -5.93 7.86
CA ILE A 223 -18.84 -6.47 6.68
C ILE A 223 -17.43 -5.91 6.62
N PHE A 224 -17.24 -4.59 6.64
CA PHE A 224 -15.93 -4.00 6.41
C PHE A 224 -15.01 -3.91 7.61
N SER A 225 -15.47 -4.31 8.82
CA SER A 225 -14.91 -3.93 10.13
C SER A 225 -13.58 -3.24 9.98
N VAL A 226 -13.65 -1.91 9.81
CA VAL A 226 -12.49 -1.07 9.49
C VAL A 226 -11.39 -1.58 10.37
N ALA A 227 -10.36 -2.16 9.74
CA ALA A 227 -9.23 -2.70 10.47
C ALA A 227 -8.68 -1.48 11.20
N ASP A 228 -9.09 -1.34 12.46
CA ASP A 228 -8.69 -0.24 13.30
C ASP A 228 -7.18 -0.25 13.19
N ILE A 229 -6.59 0.90 12.84
CA ILE A 229 -5.17 1.00 12.43
C ILE A 229 -4.25 0.44 13.53
N ASP A 230 -4.77 0.26 14.75
CA ASP A 230 -4.12 -0.33 15.91
C ASP A 230 -4.60 -1.74 16.34
N SER A 231 -5.70 -2.30 15.80
CA SER A 231 -6.29 -3.50 16.37
C SER A 231 -5.74 -4.81 15.78
N ARG A 232 -4.84 -5.43 16.54
CA ARG A 232 -4.46 -6.85 16.41
C ARG A 232 -5.62 -7.82 16.68
N ILE A 233 -6.88 -7.35 16.73
CA ILE A 233 -7.94 -8.03 17.48
C ILE A 233 -9.14 -8.48 16.62
N ARG A 234 -9.47 -7.86 15.48
CA ARG A 234 -10.53 -8.42 14.61
C ARG A 234 -10.18 -8.29 13.14
N LYS A 235 -10.18 -9.45 12.48
CA LYS A 235 -9.88 -9.59 11.06
C LYS A 235 -11.17 -9.30 10.29
N PRO A 236 -11.18 -8.35 9.35
CA PRO A 236 -12.40 -8.00 8.62
C PRO A 236 -12.93 -9.19 7.84
N LEU A 237 -14.25 -9.31 7.82
CA LEU A 237 -14.93 -10.09 6.80
C LEU A 237 -14.76 -9.32 5.46
N GLU A 238 -14.72 -10.02 4.35
CA GLU A 238 -14.73 -9.37 3.04
C GLU A 238 -15.96 -9.88 2.29
N LEU A 239 -16.81 -9.00 1.79
CA LEU A 239 -17.90 -9.43 0.91
C LEU A 239 -17.29 -9.99 -0.36
N GLU A 240 -17.40 -11.30 -0.57
CA GLU A 240 -16.94 -11.96 -1.79
C GLU A 240 -17.93 -11.73 -2.92
N ARG A 241 -19.23 -11.90 -2.63
CA ARG A 241 -20.31 -11.72 -3.61
C ARG A 241 -21.69 -11.71 -2.94
N LEU A 242 -22.65 -11.18 -3.68
CA LEU A 242 -24.07 -11.24 -3.37
C LEU A 242 -24.76 -12.18 -4.37
N ILE A 243 -25.74 -12.94 -3.89
CA ILE A 243 -26.52 -13.81 -4.77
C ILE A 243 -28.01 -13.61 -4.50
N ALA A 244 -28.75 -13.19 -5.54
CA ALA A 244 -30.18 -12.95 -5.45
C ALA A 244 -30.94 -14.27 -5.22
N GLY A 245 -32.03 -14.23 -4.44
CA GLY A 245 -32.83 -15.42 -4.17
C GLY A 245 -33.37 -16.09 -5.44
N GLU A 246 -33.68 -15.32 -6.48
CA GLU A 246 -34.13 -15.85 -7.77
C GLU A 246 -33.07 -16.69 -8.48
N GLN A 247 -31.78 -16.34 -8.33
CA GLN A 247 -30.68 -17.06 -8.98
C GLN A 247 -30.54 -18.49 -8.45
N TYR A 248 -30.99 -18.77 -7.21
CA TYR A 248 -30.92 -20.13 -6.64
C TYR A 248 -32.11 -21.01 -6.93
N ASN A 249 -33.25 -20.41 -7.27
CA ASN A 249 -34.46 -21.17 -7.53
C ASN A 249 -34.59 -21.61 -8.99
N LYS A 250 -33.75 -21.07 -9.88
CA LYS A 250 -33.74 -21.39 -11.30
C LYS A 250 -32.31 -21.67 -11.75
N PRO A 251 -32.07 -22.66 -12.62
CA PRO A 251 -30.78 -22.81 -13.24
C PRO A 251 -30.55 -21.63 -14.18
N LEU A 252 -29.36 -21.08 -14.10
CA LEU A 252 -28.95 -19.96 -14.90
C LEU A 252 -27.59 -20.33 -15.48
N ILE A 253 -27.54 -20.51 -16.80
CA ILE A 253 -26.35 -21.00 -17.49
C ILE A 253 -25.77 -19.86 -18.33
N ASN A 254 -24.49 -19.60 -18.14
CA ASN A 254 -23.73 -18.64 -18.92
C ASN A 254 -22.85 -19.38 -19.94
N PHE A 255 -22.87 -18.90 -21.17
CA PHE A 255 -22.19 -19.49 -22.32
C PHE A 255 -21.13 -18.51 -22.84
N ASN A 256 -19.86 -18.91 -22.81
CA ASN A 256 -18.75 -18.09 -23.26
C ASN A 256 -17.90 -18.83 -24.29
N PHE A 257 -17.97 -18.40 -25.54
CA PHE A 257 -17.13 -18.95 -26.61
C PHE A 257 -15.69 -18.44 -26.50
N HIS A 258 -14.76 -19.31 -26.85
CA HIS A 258 -13.34 -19.01 -26.94
C HIS A 258 -12.72 -19.75 -28.11
N VAL A 259 -11.45 -19.47 -28.43
CA VAL A 259 -10.73 -20.01 -29.60
C VAL A 259 -10.63 -21.54 -29.69
N ARG A 260 -11.10 -22.27 -28.68
CA ARG A 260 -11.08 -23.74 -28.59
C ARG A 260 -12.46 -24.36 -28.40
N GLY A 261 -13.53 -23.56 -28.38
CA GLY A 261 -14.90 -24.05 -28.16
C GLY A 261 -15.70 -23.17 -27.21
N LEU A 262 -16.38 -23.79 -26.25
CA LEU A 262 -17.41 -23.16 -25.42
C LEU A 262 -17.18 -23.49 -23.95
N THR A 263 -17.10 -22.47 -23.10
CA THR A 263 -17.19 -22.62 -21.66
C THR A 263 -18.64 -22.43 -21.22
N ILE A 264 -19.18 -23.44 -20.55
CA ILE A 264 -20.54 -23.45 -20.01
C ILE A 264 -20.39 -23.31 -18.50
N LYS A 265 -20.93 -22.24 -17.91
CA LYS A 265 -20.84 -21.97 -16.47
C LYS A 265 -22.22 -21.93 -15.85
N ASN A 266 -22.44 -22.74 -14.82
CA ASN A 266 -23.63 -22.60 -14.01
C ASN A 266 -23.47 -21.42 -13.05
N ILE A 267 -24.43 -20.51 -13.01
CA ILE A 267 -24.48 -19.39 -12.09
C ILE A 267 -25.78 -19.37 -11.27
N GLY A 268 -26.61 -20.41 -11.39
CA GLY A 268 -27.86 -20.56 -10.64
C GLY A 268 -27.99 -21.91 -9.94
N LYS A 269 -29.21 -22.44 -9.85
CA LYS A 269 -29.52 -23.77 -9.27
C LYS A 269 -28.64 -24.87 -9.91
N PRO A 270 -28.13 -25.86 -9.16
CA PRO A 270 -27.35 -26.95 -9.74
C PRO A 270 -28.11 -27.71 -10.80
N VAL A 271 -27.36 -28.12 -11.82
CA VAL A 271 -27.90 -28.88 -12.94
C VAL A 271 -26.93 -29.95 -13.36
N THR A 272 -27.45 -30.97 -14.02
CA THR A 272 -26.66 -31.94 -14.78
C THR A 272 -26.80 -31.59 -16.25
N LEU A 273 -25.67 -31.38 -16.96
CA LEU A 273 -25.69 -31.36 -18.42
C LEU A 273 -26.05 -32.77 -18.90
N LEU A 274 -27.23 -32.93 -19.50
CA LEU A 274 -27.66 -34.21 -20.05
C LEU A 274 -27.00 -34.48 -21.39
N GLU A 275 -27.09 -33.50 -22.29
CA GLU A 275 -26.71 -33.67 -23.69
C GLU A 275 -26.32 -32.33 -24.32
N LEU A 276 -25.39 -32.40 -25.26
CA LEU A 276 -25.05 -31.35 -26.20
C LEU A 276 -25.23 -31.94 -27.59
N GLU A 277 -26.21 -31.42 -28.32
CA GLU A 277 -26.50 -31.79 -29.69
C GLU A 277 -26.00 -30.69 -30.63
N ASN A 278 -25.23 -31.07 -31.65
CA ASN A 278 -24.87 -30.18 -32.75
C ASN A 278 -25.94 -30.29 -33.86
N LYS A 279 -26.64 -29.20 -34.15
CA LYS A 279 -27.69 -29.15 -35.18
C LYS A 279 -27.18 -28.75 -36.56
N ASP A 280 -25.89 -28.49 -36.71
CA ASP A 280 -25.31 -28.14 -38.01
C ASP A 280 -25.03 -29.39 -38.84
N ASP A 281 -25.22 -29.27 -40.15
CA ASP A 281 -24.96 -30.34 -41.13
C ASP A 281 -23.48 -30.41 -41.57
N HIS A 282 -22.62 -29.55 -41.02
CA HIS A 282 -21.20 -29.48 -41.38
C HIS A 282 -20.36 -30.50 -40.59
N ASP A 283 -19.18 -30.88 -41.12
CA ASP A 283 -18.22 -31.84 -40.53
C ASP A 283 -17.59 -31.39 -39.18
N ASN A 284 -18.11 -30.32 -38.57
CA ASN A 284 -17.66 -29.80 -37.29
C ASN A 284 -18.03 -30.72 -36.14
N GLN A 285 -17.07 -30.99 -35.26
CA GLN A 285 -17.29 -31.86 -34.10
C GLN A 285 -17.20 -31.08 -32.80
N TRP A 286 -18.16 -31.34 -31.91
CA TRP A 286 -18.17 -30.86 -30.54
C TRP A 286 -17.99 -32.03 -29.58
N SER A 287 -17.12 -31.85 -28.58
CA SER A 287 -16.87 -32.85 -27.55
C SER A 287 -17.04 -32.24 -26.17
N VAL A 288 -17.93 -32.81 -25.36
CA VAL A 288 -18.16 -32.46 -23.96
C VAL A 288 -18.54 -33.74 -23.21
N GLU A 289 -18.19 -33.82 -21.93
CA GLU A 289 -18.64 -34.90 -21.08
C GLU A 289 -20.13 -34.72 -20.73
N SER A 290 -20.97 -35.60 -21.25
CA SER A 290 -22.40 -35.65 -20.92
C SER A 290 -22.62 -36.22 -19.51
N ASN A 291 -23.80 -35.99 -18.96
CA ASN A 291 -24.17 -36.32 -17.58
C ASN A 291 -23.26 -35.68 -16.52
N THR A 292 -22.65 -34.55 -16.83
CA THR A 292 -21.79 -33.83 -15.89
C THR A 292 -22.63 -32.96 -14.96
N PHE A 293 -22.56 -33.23 -13.66
CA PHE A 293 -23.15 -32.39 -12.63
C PHE A 293 -22.37 -31.07 -12.49
N MET A 294 -23.08 -29.95 -12.49
CA MET A 294 -22.55 -28.60 -12.35
C MET A 294 -23.23 -27.88 -11.18
N ASP A 295 -22.49 -27.68 -10.10
CA ASP A 295 -22.91 -26.81 -9.01
C ASP A 295 -22.87 -25.32 -9.40
N THR A 296 -23.48 -24.44 -8.60
CA THR A 296 -23.37 -22.99 -8.76
C THR A 296 -21.89 -22.57 -8.81
N GLY A 297 -21.54 -21.81 -9.84
CA GLY A 297 -20.19 -21.31 -10.08
C GLY A 297 -19.26 -22.27 -10.83
N GLN A 298 -19.62 -23.55 -10.98
CA GLN A 298 -18.82 -24.51 -11.74
C GLN A 298 -18.93 -24.29 -13.24
N SER A 299 -17.88 -24.67 -13.95
CA SER A 299 -17.81 -24.59 -15.40
C SER A 299 -17.36 -25.90 -16.01
N ILE A 300 -17.95 -26.25 -17.15
CA ILE A 300 -17.48 -27.31 -18.04
C ILE A 300 -17.02 -26.70 -19.37
N ARG A 301 -16.17 -27.41 -20.09
CA ARG A 301 -15.67 -26.98 -21.39
C ARG A 301 -16.11 -27.96 -22.46
N ALA A 302 -16.79 -27.46 -23.47
CA ALA A 302 -17.02 -28.16 -24.72
C ALA A 302 -15.90 -27.75 -25.70
N THR A 303 -15.21 -28.75 -26.26
CA THR A 303 -14.14 -28.55 -27.23
C THR A 303 -14.71 -28.57 -28.63
N PHE A 304 -14.29 -27.60 -29.45
CA PHE A 304 -14.64 -27.51 -30.86
C PHE A 304 -13.49 -28.01 -31.72
N ILE A 305 -13.79 -28.88 -32.68
CA ILE A 305 -12.89 -29.35 -33.72
C ILE A 305 -13.42 -28.81 -35.05
N PRO A 306 -12.75 -27.81 -35.65
CA PRO A 306 -13.20 -27.22 -36.92
C PRO A 306 -12.99 -28.21 -38.07
N GLY A 307 -13.94 -28.21 -39.02
CA GLY A 307 -13.78 -28.82 -40.34
C GLY A 307 -12.96 -27.94 -41.30
N ASP A 308 -13.07 -28.21 -42.61
CA ASP A 308 -12.28 -27.54 -43.65
C ASP A 308 -12.79 -26.13 -44.02
N GLU A 309 -13.98 -25.76 -43.56
CA GLU A 309 -14.60 -24.48 -43.87
C GLU A 309 -13.97 -23.32 -43.07
N LYS A 310 -13.74 -22.19 -43.75
CA LYS A 310 -13.14 -20.99 -43.15
C LYS A 310 -14.12 -20.23 -42.26
N GLU A 311 -15.40 -20.40 -42.48
CA GLU A 311 -16.48 -19.79 -41.72
C GLU A 311 -17.58 -20.82 -41.56
N THR A 312 -17.94 -21.13 -40.31
CA THR A 312 -19.05 -22.06 -40.07
C THR A 312 -19.94 -21.54 -38.95
N LEU A 313 -21.24 -21.50 -39.23
CA LEU A 313 -22.24 -21.26 -38.21
C LEU A 313 -22.31 -22.50 -37.30
N THR A 314 -22.17 -22.28 -36.01
CA THR A 314 -22.41 -23.26 -34.97
C THR A 314 -23.83 -23.09 -34.42
N HIS A 315 -24.59 -24.17 -34.33
CA HIS A 315 -25.91 -24.25 -33.72
C HIS A 315 -25.98 -25.43 -32.73
N LEU A 316 -25.83 -25.12 -31.45
CA LEU A 316 -25.87 -26.10 -30.36
C LEU A 316 -27.21 -26.08 -29.65
N VAL A 317 -27.68 -27.27 -29.29
CA VAL A 317 -28.81 -27.48 -28.37
C VAL A 317 -28.29 -28.19 -27.13
N LEU A 318 -28.35 -27.53 -25.98
CA LEU A 318 -27.86 -28.06 -24.71
C LEU A 318 -29.01 -28.27 -23.74
N SER A 319 -29.11 -29.47 -23.17
CA SER A 319 -30.17 -29.84 -22.23
C SER A 319 -29.61 -30.03 -20.83
N PHE A 320 -30.21 -29.35 -19.85
CA PHE A 320 -29.82 -29.38 -18.44
C PHE A 320 -30.96 -29.88 -17.57
N PHE A 321 -30.68 -30.70 -16.57
CA PHE A 321 -31.68 -31.23 -15.62
C PHE A 321 -31.37 -30.81 -14.19
N ASP A 322 -32.34 -30.24 -13.49
CA ASP A 322 -32.19 -29.77 -12.10
C ASP A 322 -32.81 -30.70 -11.04
N ASN A 323 -33.13 -31.95 -11.43
CA ASN A 323 -33.93 -32.96 -10.69
C ASN A 323 -35.45 -32.77 -10.73
N GLU A 324 -35.96 -31.66 -11.27
CA GLU A 324 -37.40 -31.41 -11.38
C GLU A 324 -37.84 -31.27 -12.83
N LYS A 325 -37.08 -30.54 -13.64
CA LYS A 325 -37.39 -30.31 -15.05
C LYS A 325 -36.13 -30.15 -15.91
N VAL A 326 -36.32 -30.32 -17.22
CA VAL A 326 -35.29 -30.14 -18.23
C VAL A 326 -35.36 -28.71 -18.79
N TYR A 327 -34.20 -28.09 -18.96
CA TYR A 327 -34.03 -26.75 -19.53
C TYR A 327 -33.16 -26.88 -20.78
N THR A 328 -33.70 -26.47 -21.91
CA THR A 328 -33.00 -26.60 -23.19
C THR A 328 -32.61 -25.22 -23.70
N TYR A 329 -31.32 -25.05 -23.99
CA TYR A 329 -30.76 -23.82 -24.51
C TYR A 329 -30.32 -24.01 -25.96
N GLU A 330 -30.78 -23.12 -26.82
CA GLU A 330 -30.29 -22.95 -28.18
C GLU A 330 -29.15 -21.91 -28.13
N VAL A 331 -27.94 -22.33 -28.53
CA VAL A 331 -26.74 -21.49 -28.51
C VAL A 331 -26.16 -21.44 -29.92
N LYS A 332 -26.07 -20.24 -30.50
CA LYS A 332 -25.50 -20.03 -31.83
C LYS A 332 -24.27 -19.15 -31.78
N ALA A 333 -23.26 -19.45 -32.58
CA ALA A 333 -22.08 -18.61 -32.79
C ALA A 333 -21.47 -18.88 -34.16
N THR A 334 -20.72 -17.94 -34.73
CA THR A 334 -20.00 -18.18 -36.00
C THR A 334 -18.52 -18.37 -35.73
N TYR A 335 -17.96 -19.49 -36.16
CA TYR A 335 -16.52 -19.73 -36.12
C TYR A 335 -15.83 -19.13 -37.35
N TYR A 336 -14.72 -18.44 -37.14
CA TYR A 336 -13.92 -17.82 -38.20
C TYR A 336 -12.47 -18.31 -38.15
N GLN A 337 -11.95 -18.74 -39.30
CA GLN A 337 -10.54 -19.01 -39.54
C GLN A 337 -9.97 -18.03 -40.57
N GLN A 338 -9.35 -16.94 -40.08
CA GLN A 338 -8.80 -15.90 -40.93
C GLN A 338 -7.33 -15.63 -40.60
N ARG A 339 -6.46 -15.78 -41.61
CA ARG A 339 -5.01 -15.46 -41.53
C ARG A 339 -4.29 -16.13 -40.35
N GLY A 340 -4.64 -17.39 -40.05
CA GLY A 340 -4.04 -18.16 -38.96
C GLY A 340 -4.58 -17.82 -37.56
N MET A 341 -5.62 -16.99 -37.46
CA MET A 341 -6.36 -16.75 -36.22
C MET A 341 -7.70 -17.47 -36.26
N ASN A 342 -8.06 -18.07 -35.12
CA ASN A 342 -9.32 -18.77 -34.90
C ASN A 342 -10.11 -18.03 -33.82
N PHE A 343 -11.36 -17.67 -34.08
CA PHE A 343 -12.22 -17.05 -33.08
C PHE A 343 -13.69 -17.34 -33.34
N PHE A 344 -14.52 -17.16 -32.31
CA PHE A 344 -15.98 -17.17 -32.45
C PHE A 344 -16.49 -15.74 -32.44
N GLY A 345 -17.25 -15.37 -33.47
CA GLY A 345 -18.02 -14.13 -33.53
C GLY A 345 -19.47 -14.36 -33.12
N GLN A 346 -20.16 -13.24 -32.85
CA GLN A 346 -21.57 -13.09 -32.48
C GLN A 346 -22.26 -14.34 -31.89
N ASN A 347 -22.45 -14.35 -30.58
CA ASN A 347 -23.23 -15.38 -29.91
C ASN A 347 -24.70 -14.95 -29.74
N SER A 348 -25.62 -15.91 -29.83
CA SER A 348 -26.99 -15.76 -29.32
C SER A 348 -27.33 -16.96 -28.46
N VAL A 349 -28.04 -16.70 -27.37
CA VAL A 349 -28.48 -17.72 -26.42
C VAL A 349 -29.98 -17.55 -26.23
N LYS A 350 -30.74 -18.62 -26.43
CA LYS A 350 -32.19 -18.64 -26.25
C LYS A 350 -32.58 -19.85 -25.41
N LEU A 351 -33.33 -19.63 -24.34
CA LEU A 351 -34.00 -20.70 -23.61
C LEU A 351 -35.25 -21.11 -24.40
N LEU A 352 -35.37 -22.41 -24.71
CA LEU A 352 -36.47 -22.97 -25.50
C LEU A 352 -37.72 -23.28 -24.67
#